data_AF-A0A0B2WPK3-F1
#
_entry.id   AF-A0A0B2WPK3-F1
#
_cell.length_a   1.000
_cell.length_b   1.000
_cell.length_c   1.000
_cell.angle_alpha   90.00
_cell.angle_beta   90.00
_cell.angle_gamma   90.00
#
_symmetry.space_group_name_H-M   'P 1'
#
loop_
_entity.id
_entity.type
_entity.pdbx_description
1 polymer ?
#
loop_
_entity_poly.entity_id
_entity_poly.type
_entity_poly.pdbx_seq_one_letter_code
_entity_poly.pdbx_strand_id
1 'polypeptide(L)'
;MRNWRGLIGALDRGAELESRNSSGSGSGSSRTTNNPSFSRKRPPFGTDTMIAQRVGVAALRRAAGAGAGAGAWARPFVLAPLPKAGAGAGAGAMAAGTQAQARAVATAKVSQDDGHRILVEQRLRRPVSPNLGIYKIEQTWLGHSAWTRITGCALSGAAYVYFGAYLVAPLLGWHLETASVASAFAALPFAVKGGVKFLLGFPFAYHFINGLRHLWFDLGKGFAKPSIQRAEMALWTSSILSGLYLAFGL
;
A
#
# COMPACT_ATOMS: atom_id res chain seq x y z
N MET A 1 34.66 -19.11 0.05
CA MET A 1 34.27 -19.49 -1.32
C MET A 1 32.79 -19.15 -1.60
N ARG A 2 32.52 -17.95 -2.15
CA ARG A 2 31.68 -17.66 -3.34
C ARG A 2 31.24 -16.19 -3.31
N ASN A 3 31.53 -15.54 -4.43
CA ASN A 3 31.68 -14.12 -4.68
C ASN A 3 30.37 -13.51 -5.21
N TRP A 4 29.88 -12.42 -4.61
CA TRP A 4 28.66 -11.68 -5.00
C TRP A 4 28.92 -10.42 -5.86
N ARG A 5 30.09 -10.28 -6.49
CA ARG A 5 30.47 -9.12 -7.33
C ARG A 5 29.79 -9.01 -8.71
N GLY A 6 28.72 -9.77 -8.98
CA GLY A 6 28.09 -9.85 -10.31
C GLY A 6 27.04 -8.78 -10.65
N LEU A 7 26.50 -8.03 -9.68
CA LEU A 7 25.33 -7.19 -9.94
C LEU A 7 25.63 -5.74 -10.38
N ILE A 8 26.89 -5.31 -10.37
CA ILE A 8 27.27 -3.93 -10.71
C ILE A 8 27.48 -3.74 -12.23
N GLY A 9 27.68 -4.81 -13.00
CA GLY A 9 27.91 -4.75 -14.45
C GLY A 9 26.66 -4.73 -15.34
N ALA A 10 25.45 -4.71 -14.77
CA ALA A 10 24.19 -4.70 -15.53
C ALA A 10 23.64 -3.30 -15.79
N LEU A 11 24.18 -2.27 -15.12
CA LEU A 11 23.73 -0.88 -15.27
C LEU A 11 24.39 -0.14 -16.44
N ASP A 12 25.47 -0.71 -17.02
CA ASP A 12 26.24 -0.06 -18.09
C ASP A 12 25.80 -0.48 -19.51
N ARG A 13 24.85 -1.42 -19.64
CA ARG A 13 24.32 -1.89 -20.94
C ARG A 13 22.94 -1.32 -21.31
N GLY A 14 22.32 -0.55 -20.42
CA GLY A 14 21.03 0.11 -20.70
C GLY A 14 21.18 1.43 -21.45
N ALA A 15 22.33 2.10 -21.34
CA ALA A 15 22.56 3.44 -21.88
C ALA A 15 22.88 3.48 -23.38
N GLU A 16 23.10 2.33 -24.02
CA GLU A 16 23.52 2.25 -25.44
C GLU A 16 22.38 1.84 -26.41
N LEU A 17 21.20 1.49 -25.90
CA LEU A 17 20.05 1.09 -26.71
C LEU A 17 18.98 2.18 -26.89
N GLU A 18 19.14 3.34 -26.23
CA GLU A 18 18.17 4.45 -26.27
C GLU A 18 18.52 5.54 -27.31
N SER A 19 19.54 5.31 -28.15
CA SER A 19 19.94 6.25 -29.22
C SER A 19 19.41 5.89 -30.62
N ARG A 20 18.48 4.92 -30.74
CA ARG A 20 18.15 4.31 -32.05
C ARG A 20 16.67 4.18 -32.43
N ASN A 21 15.75 4.98 -31.87
CA ASN A 21 14.38 5.00 -32.37
C ASN A 21 13.74 6.40 -32.36
N SER A 22 14.23 7.27 -33.24
CA SER A 22 13.59 8.51 -33.66
C SER A 22 13.38 8.49 -35.18
N SER A 23 12.25 7.95 -35.65
CA SER A 23 11.68 8.23 -36.99
C SER A 23 10.34 7.51 -37.24
N GLY A 24 9.34 8.23 -37.78
CA GLY A 24 8.03 7.72 -38.25
C GLY A 24 6.86 8.27 -37.41
N SER A 25 6.17 9.38 -37.73
CA SER A 25 5.39 9.78 -38.93
C SER A 25 4.13 8.96 -39.21
N GLY A 26 2.96 9.55 -38.91
CA GLY A 26 1.80 9.58 -39.81
C GLY A 26 0.59 8.65 -39.54
N SER A 27 -0.61 9.24 -39.71
CA SER A 27 -1.94 8.64 -39.90
C SER A 27 -2.67 8.16 -38.62
N GLY A 28 -3.80 8.70 -38.17
CA GLY A 28 -4.94 9.24 -38.93
C GLY A 28 -6.10 8.24 -38.90
N SER A 29 -6.92 8.23 -37.84
CA SER A 29 -8.21 7.52 -37.86
C SER A 29 -9.22 8.17 -36.92
N SER A 30 -10.21 8.80 -37.54
CA SER A 30 -11.42 9.34 -36.97
C SER A 30 -12.33 8.21 -36.45
N ARG A 31 -12.74 8.31 -35.18
CA ARG A 31 -13.86 7.52 -34.67
C ARG A 31 -14.86 8.42 -33.95
N THR A 32 -15.87 8.81 -34.72
CA THR A 32 -17.12 9.41 -34.30
C THR A 32 -18.01 8.34 -33.65
N THR A 33 -18.39 8.50 -32.38
CA THR A 33 -19.63 7.92 -31.85
C THR A 33 -20.17 8.77 -30.68
N ASN A 34 -21.23 9.53 -30.99
CA ASN A 34 -22.51 9.64 -30.27
C ASN A 34 -22.49 9.90 -28.76
N ASN A 35 -22.70 11.18 -28.43
CA ASN A 35 -23.04 11.68 -27.10
C ASN A 35 -24.58 11.77 -26.97
N PRO A 36 -25.25 11.11 -26.01
CA PRO A 36 -26.64 11.38 -25.74
C PRO A 36 -26.79 12.62 -24.85
N SER A 37 -27.55 13.59 -25.36
CA SER A 37 -27.92 14.84 -24.70
C SER A 37 -28.77 14.59 -23.44
N PHE A 38 -28.16 14.68 -22.26
CA PHE A 38 -28.89 14.73 -21.00
C PHE A 38 -29.33 16.18 -20.70
N SER A 39 -30.63 16.44 -20.88
CA SER A 39 -31.31 17.67 -20.51
C SER A 39 -31.22 17.89 -18.99
N ARG A 40 -30.27 18.73 -18.55
CA ARG A 40 -30.21 19.21 -17.17
C ARG A 40 -31.27 20.29 -16.96
N LYS A 41 -32.35 19.94 -16.25
CA LYS A 41 -33.21 20.93 -15.58
C LYS A 41 -32.32 21.80 -14.68
N ARG A 42 -32.31 23.11 -14.91
CA ARG A 42 -31.63 24.09 -14.06
C ARG A 42 -32.48 24.30 -12.79
N PRO A 43 -31.91 24.21 -11.57
CA PRO A 43 -32.57 24.79 -10.40
C PRO A 43 -32.50 26.33 -10.49
N PRO A 44 -33.52 27.03 -9.95
CA PRO A 44 -33.58 28.48 -10.02
C PRO A 44 -32.61 29.09 -9.00
N PHE A 45 -31.81 30.05 -9.47
CA PHE A 45 -31.07 31.08 -8.74
C PHE A 45 -30.18 30.67 -7.54
N GLY A 46 -28.87 30.78 -7.76
CA GLY A 46 -27.84 30.84 -6.72
C GLY A 46 -26.49 31.08 -7.37
N THR A 47 -26.06 32.34 -7.44
CA THR A 47 -24.77 32.76 -7.98
C THR A 47 -23.65 32.46 -6.98
N ASP A 48 -23.38 31.19 -6.70
CA ASP A 48 -22.21 30.78 -5.92
C ASP A 48 -21.10 30.28 -6.84
N THR A 49 -20.50 31.28 -7.48
CA THR A 49 -19.08 31.45 -7.76
C THR A 49 -18.19 30.19 -7.76
N MET A 50 -17.82 29.78 -8.97
CA MET A 50 -16.77 28.84 -9.33
C MET A 50 -15.36 29.22 -8.80
N ILE A 51 -15.13 29.18 -7.48
CA ILE A 51 -13.83 29.52 -6.87
C ILE A 51 -12.97 28.26 -6.59
N ALA A 52 -13.57 27.06 -6.52
CA ALA A 52 -12.85 25.86 -6.10
C ALA A 52 -11.96 25.18 -7.16
N GLN A 53 -12.07 25.54 -8.45
CA GLN A 53 -11.46 24.77 -9.55
C GLN A 53 -10.12 25.32 -10.07
N ARG A 54 -9.61 26.46 -9.57
CA ARG A 54 -8.46 27.15 -10.18
C ARG A 54 -7.11 26.96 -9.49
N VAL A 55 -7.05 26.16 -8.42
CA VAL A 55 -5.80 25.94 -7.65
C VAL A 55 -4.84 24.99 -8.37
N GLY A 56 -5.34 24.04 -9.17
CA GLY A 56 -4.49 23.04 -9.85
C GLY A 56 -3.74 23.55 -11.09
N VAL A 57 -4.29 24.53 -11.82
CA VAL A 57 -3.74 24.95 -13.12
C VAL A 57 -2.47 25.82 -12.98
N ALA A 58 -2.32 26.54 -11.87
CA ALA A 58 -1.14 27.37 -11.62
C ALA A 58 0.10 26.53 -11.22
N ALA A 59 -0.09 25.41 -10.53
CA ALA A 59 1.00 24.48 -10.19
C ALA A 59 1.53 23.76 -11.44
N LEU A 60 0.64 23.37 -12.35
CA LEU A 60 1.00 22.71 -13.62
C LEU A 60 1.81 23.62 -14.55
N ARG A 61 1.50 24.93 -14.59
CA ARG A 61 2.30 25.91 -15.36
C ARG A 61 3.69 26.17 -14.79
N ARG A 62 3.89 26.00 -13.48
CA ARG A 62 5.21 26.17 -12.84
C ARG A 62 6.10 24.94 -13.04
N ALA A 63 5.52 23.75 -13.16
CA ALA A 63 6.23 22.55 -13.56
C ALA A 63 6.63 22.55 -15.05
N ALA A 64 5.83 23.19 -15.91
CA ALA A 64 6.14 23.28 -17.34
C ALA A 64 7.29 24.24 -17.71
N GLY A 65 7.73 25.13 -16.79
CA GLY A 65 8.87 26.02 -16.98
C GLY A 65 10.19 25.53 -16.36
N ALA A 66 10.15 24.45 -15.58
CA ALA A 66 11.32 23.82 -15.01
C ALA A 66 11.78 22.71 -15.96
N GLY A 67 12.60 23.10 -16.95
CA GLY A 67 13.30 22.15 -17.81
C GLY A 67 14.06 21.11 -16.97
N ALA A 68 13.99 19.87 -17.44
CA ALA A 68 14.65 18.70 -16.89
C ALA A 68 16.15 18.95 -16.65
N GLY A 69 16.62 18.64 -15.44
CA GLY A 69 18.03 18.63 -15.08
C GLY A 69 18.22 17.97 -13.72
N ALA A 70 18.81 16.78 -13.74
CA ALA A 70 19.14 16.01 -12.55
C ALA A 70 20.03 16.82 -11.57
N GLY A 71 19.76 16.72 -10.25
CA GLY A 71 20.70 17.15 -9.22
C GLY A 71 20.24 18.22 -8.21
N ALA A 72 18.94 18.36 -7.93
CA ALA A 72 18.43 19.40 -7.00
C ALA A 72 18.29 18.94 -5.54
N TRP A 73 19.18 18.07 -5.04
CA TRP A 73 19.12 17.58 -3.66
C TRP A 73 20.45 18.00 -3.04
N ALA A 74 20.39 18.88 -2.04
CA ALA A 74 21.53 19.48 -1.31
C ALA A 74 22.21 20.69 -1.97
N ARG A 75 21.74 21.89 -1.62
CA ARG A 75 22.63 23.04 -1.36
C ARG A 75 22.10 23.80 -0.14
N PRO A 76 22.91 24.03 0.92
CA PRO A 76 22.50 24.90 2.02
C PRO A 76 22.59 26.36 1.58
N PHE A 77 21.74 27.17 2.20
CA PHE A 77 21.72 28.62 2.09
C PHE A 77 23.07 29.20 2.55
N VAL A 78 23.93 29.60 1.61
CA VAL A 78 25.16 30.35 1.89
C VAL A 78 25.11 31.66 1.12
N LEU A 79 25.33 32.76 1.84
CA LEU A 79 25.50 34.12 1.32
C LEU A 79 26.53 34.12 0.17
N ALA A 80 26.13 34.57 -1.01
CA ALA A 80 27.06 34.89 -2.09
C ALA A 80 27.62 36.32 -1.87
N PRO A 81 28.93 36.56 -2.05
CA PRO A 81 29.49 37.90 -1.93
C PRO A 81 29.21 38.73 -3.21
N LEU A 82 28.94 40.02 -3.00
CA LEU A 82 28.75 41.04 -4.05
C LEU A 82 29.99 41.17 -4.96
N PRO A 83 29.85 41.24 -6.29
CA PRO A 83 30.93 41.66 -7.16
C PRO A 83 31.02 43.19 -7.19
N LYS A 84 32.20 43.72 -6.84
CA LYS A 84 32.60 45.09 -7.15
C LYS A 84 33.09 45.12 -8.61
N ALA A 85 32.44 45.87 -9.49
CA ALA A 85 33.04 46.29 -10.75
C ALA A 85 32.41 47.59 -11.29
N GLY A 86 33.27 48.61 -11.45
CA GLY A 86 33.38 49.45 -12.64
C GLY A 86 32.21 50.37 -13.00
N ALA A 87 32.41 51.66 -12.80
CA ALA A 87 31.66 52.70 -13.51
C ALA A 87 31.90 52.59 -15.02
N GLY A 88 30.83 52.48 -15.80
CA GLY A 88 30.84 52.50 -17.25
C GLY A 88 29.42 52.67 -17.77
N ALA A 89 29.15 53.81 -18.39
CA ALA A 89 27.84 54.21 -18.90
C ALA A 89 27.36 53.27 -20.04
N GLY A 90 26.08 52.91 -20.00
CA GLY A 90 25.41 52.13 -21.04
C GLY A 90 23.97 51.82 -20.63
N ALA A 91 23.06 52.71 -21.00
CA ALA A 91 21.62 52.55 -20.77
C ALA A 91 21.08 51.35 -21.55
N GLY A 92 20.33 50.49 -20.87
CA GLY A 92 19.67 49.32 -21.46
C GLY A 92 19.14 48.35 -20.41
N ALA A 93 18.46 48.87 -19.38
CA ALA A 93 17.89 48.08 -18.30
C ALA A 93 16.71 47.24 -18.80
N MET A 94 16.94 45.94 -19.04
CA MET A 94 15.89 44.92 -19.01
C MET A 94 16.05 44.12 -17.72
N ALA A 95 15.79 44.79 -16.59
CA ALA A 95 15.53 44.09 -15.34
C ALA A 95 14.18 43.39 -15.50
N ALA A 96 14.21 42.15 -15.99
CA ALA A 96 13.08 41.23 -15.94
C ALA A 96 12.79 40.94 -14.47
N GLY A 97 12.05 41.85 -13.84
CA GLY A 97 11.64 41.74 -12.46
C GLY A 97 10.85 40.46 -12.29
N THR A 98 11.39 39.52 -11.52
CA THR A 98 10.64 38.40 -10.97
C THR A 98 9.58 39.00 -10.05
N GLN A 99 8.46 39.43 -10.61
CA GLN A 99 7.31 39.89 -9.85
C GLN A 99 6.79 38.69 -9.07
N ALA A 100 7.27 38.54 -7.83
CA ALA A 100 6.68 37.68 -6.85
C ALA A 100 5.27 38.21 -6.60
N GLN A 101 4.30 37.70 -7.36
CA GLN A 101 2.88 37.98 -7.12
C GLN A 101 2.53 37.45 -5.74
N ALA A 102 2.58 38.32 -4.74
CA ALA A 102 2.00 38.09 -3.43
C ALA A 102 0.49 37.95 -3.63
N ARG A 103 0.00 36.71 -3.66
CA ARG A 103 -1.45 36.46 -3.62
C ARG A 103 -1.93 36.81 -2.21
N ALA A 104 -2.75 37.84 -2.11
CA ALA A 104 -3.54 38.08 -0.91
C ALA A 104 -4.43 36.85 -0.71
N VAL A 105 -4.13 36.05 0.32
CA VAL A 105 -5.00 34.95 0.75
C VAL A 105 -6.16 35.60 1.48
N ALA A 106 -7.31 35.72 0.80
CA ALA A 106 -8.52 36.21 1.41
C ALA A 106 -8.95 35.23 2.51
N THR A 107 -8.97 35.69 3.76
CA THR A 107 -9.48 34.92 4.90
C THR A 107 -10.91 35.38 5.19
N ALA A 108 -11.84 34.44 5.20
CA ALA A 108 -13.21 34.68 5.64
C ALA A 108 -13.31 34.34 7.13
N LYS A 109 -14.01 35.17 7.92
CA LYS A 109 -14.44 34.76 9.26
C LYS A 109 -15.60 33.80 9.11
N VAL A 110 -15.44 32.59 9.62
CA VAL A 110 -16.41 31.50 9.51
C VAL A 110 -16.83 31.11 10.92
N SER A 111 -18.11 30.80 11.13
CA SER A 111 -18.61 30.24 12.39
C SER A 111 -17.92 28.89 12.68
N GLN A 112 -17.89 28.46 13.94
CA GLN A 112 -17.22 27.19 14.26
C GLN A 112 -17.89 26.00 13.57
N ASP A 113 -19.24 26.00 13.48
CA ASP A 113 -20.03 24.95 12.85
C ASP A 113 -19.80 24.89 11.33
N ASP A 114 -19.76 26.06 10.67
CA ASP A 114 -19.45 26.14 9.25
C ASP A 114 -18.02 25.69 8.96
N GLY A 115 -17.08 26.06 9.83
CA GLY A 115 -15.69 25.60 9.75
C GLY A 115 -15.60 24.08 9.86
N HIS A 116 -16.33 23.49 10.80
CA HIS A 116 -16.38 22.03 10.95
C HIS A 116 -16.94 21.35 9.70
N ARG A 117 -18.06 21.86 9.16
CA ARG A 117 -18.68 21.35 7.93
C ARG A 117 -17.73 21.41 6.74
N ILE A 118 -17.02 22.53 6.56
CA ILE A 118 -16.02 22.69 5.49
C ILE A 118 -14.89 21.67 5.64
N LEU A 119 -14.40 21.44 6.88
CA LEU A 119 -13.35 20.46 7.12
C LEU A 119 -13.80 19.02 6.85
N VAL A 120 -15.06 18.67 7.18
CA VAL A 120 -15.65 17.37 6.84
C VAL A 120 -15.76 17.20 5.32
N GLU A 121 -16.31 18.19 4.61
CA GLU A 121 -16.38 18.21 3.14
C GLU A 121 -15.00 18.06 2.49
N GLN A 122 -13.99 18.75 3.05
CA GLN A 122 -12.62 18.61 2.58
C GLN A 122 -12.04 17.21 2.84
N ARG A 123 -12.35 16.56 3.97
CA ARG A 123 -11.89 15.19 4.27
C ARG A 123 -12.47 14.17 3.28
N LEU A 124 -13.73 14.33 2.87
CA LEU A 124 -14.37 13.46 1.88
C LEU A 124 -13.73 13.56 0.49
N ARG A 125 -13.17 14.72 0.14
CA ARG A 125 -12.55 14.98 -1.17
C ARG A 125 -11.06 14.66 -1.22
N ARG A 126 -10.42 14.33 -0.09
CA ARG A 126 -9.02 13.93 -0.05
C ARG A 126 -8.92 12.46 -0.46
N PRO A 127 -8.16 12.13 -1.52
CA PRO A 127 -7.93 10.73 -1.87
C PRO A 127 -7.13 10.05 -0.76
N VAL A 128 -7.51 8.81 -0.45
CA VAL A 128 -6.71 7.94 0.42
C VAL A 128 -5.49 7.50 -0.37
N SER A 129 -4.29 7.69 0.18
CA SER A 129 -3.07 7.22 -0.46
C SER A 129 -3.10 5.70 -0.62
N PRO A 130 -2.55 5.13 -1.70
CA PRO A 130 -2.46 3.68 -1.85
C PRO A 130 -1.73 3.06 -0.65
N ASN A 131 -2.20 1.91 -0.18
CA ASN A 131 -1.70 1.26 1.02
C ASN A 131 -1.18 -0.17 0.71
N LEU A 132 -1.94 -1.21 1.07
CA LEU A 132 -1.57 -2.61 0.94
C LEU A 132 -1.14 -2.99 -0.49
N GLY A 133 -1.74 -2.35 -1.51
CA GLY A 133 -1.43 -2.62 -2.92
C GLY A 133 -0.08 -2.09 -3.43
N ILE A 134 0.60 -1.21 -2.66
CA ILE A 134 1.91 -0.66 -3.07
C ILE A 134 3.05 -1.04 -2.12
N TYR A 135 2.74 -1.68 -1.00
CA TYR A 135 3.76 -2.10 -0.03
C TYR A 135 4.45 -3.38 -0.49
N LYS A 136 5.74 -3.48 -0.14
CA LYS A 136 6.59 -4.64 -0.38
C LYS A 136 6.12 -5.83 0.46
N ILE A 137 5.98 -7.00 -0.17
CA ILE A 137 5.47 -8.22 0.48
C ILE A 137 6.44 -8.75 1.54
N GLU A 138 7.74 -8.46 1.41
CA GLU A 138 8.77 -8.94 2.36
C GLU A 138 8.69 -8.24 3.74
N GLN A 139 7.75 -7.32 3.94
CA GLN A 139 7.57 -6.68 5.24
C GLN A 139 6.89 -7.62 6.26
N THR A 140 7.37 -7.57 7.50
CA THR A 140 6.93 -8.35 8.67
C THR A 140 5.40 -8.34 8.89
N TRP A 141 4.70 -7.28 8.47
CA TRP A 141 3.24 -7.14 8.66
C TRP A 141 2.43 -8.09 7.76
N LEU A 142 2.87 -8.33 6.52
CA LEU A 142 2.17 -9.19 5.54
C LEU A 142 2.40 -10.67 5.82
N GLY A 143 3.62 -11.04 6.20
CA GLY A 143 3.98 -12.42 6.49
C GLY A 143 3.35 -12.88 7.80
N HIS A 144 3.90 -12.44 8.93
CA HIS A 144 3.65 -13.11 10.21
C HIS A 144 2.45 -12.56 10.98
N SER A 145 2.27 -11.24 10.95
CA SER A 145 1.15 -10.59 11.66
C SER A 145 -0.19 -10.93 11.02
N ALA A 146 -0.30 -10.89 9.69
CA ALA A 146 -1.53 -11.31 9.01
C ALA A 146 -1.82 -12.80 9.24
N TRP A 147 -0.81 -13.67 9.14
CA TRP A 147 -1.01 -15.10 9.37
C TRP A 147 -1.47 -15.45 10.78
N THR A 148 -0.99 -14.76 11.82
CA THR A 148 -1.50 -15.02 13.18
C THR A 148 -3.00 -14.76 13.29
N ARG A 149 -3.51 -13.75 12.57
CA ARG A 149 -4.93 -13.44 12.53
C ARG A 149 -5.69 -14.48 11.70
N ILE A 150 -5.18 -14.84 10.54
CA ILE A 150 -5.82 -15.80 9.64
C ILE A 150 -5.90 -17.18 10.28
N THR A 151 -4.81 -17.68 10.87
CA THR A 151 -4.81 -18.96 11.58
C THR A 151 -5.68 -18.91 12.83
N GLY A 152 -5.68 -17.80 13.58
CA GLY A 152 -6.55 -17.61 14.75
C GLY A 152 -8.03 -17.62 14.37
N CYS A 153 -8.43 -16.82 13.39
CA CYS A 153 -9.79 -16.78 12.87
C CYS A 153 -10.21 -18.13 12.27
N ALA A 154 -9.32 -18.84 11.56
CA ALA A 154 -9.62 -20.15 11.01
C ALA A 154 -9.89 -21.19 12.12
N LEU A 155 -9.05 -21.23 13.17
CA LEU A 155 -9.22 -22.14 14.30
C LEU A 155 -10.48 -21.83 15.10
N SER A 156 -10.69 -20.55 15.46
CA SER A 156 -11.89 -20.13 16.18
C SER A 156 -13.14 -20.37 15.32
N GLY A 157 -13.08 -20.05 14.02
CA GLY A 157 -14.17 -20.30 13.08
C GLY A 157 -14.52 -21.78 12.99
N ALA A 158 -13.52 -22.65 12.84
CA ALA A 158 -13.73 -24.10 12.83
C ALA A 158 -14.37 -24.59 14.15
N ALA A 159 -13.89 -24.09 15.29
CA ALA A 159 -14.46 -24.43 16.60
C ALA A 159 -15.92 -23.98 16.73
N TYR A 160 -16.23 -22.72 16.38
CA TYR A 160 -17.60 -22.19 16.45
C TYR A 160 -18.55 -22.91 15.50
N VAL A 161 -18.11 -23.21 14.28
CA VAL A 161 -18.91 -24.00 13.32
C VAL A 161 -19.19 -25.38 13.88
N TYR A 162 -18.18 -26.06 14.43
CA TYR A 162 -18.37 -27.38 15.03
C TYR A 162 -19.33 -27.35 16.23
N PHE A 163 -19.11 -26.45 17.20
CA PHE A 163 -19.97 -26.36 18.39
C PHE A 163 -21.39 -25.92 18.04
N GLY A 164 -21.54 -24.98 17.11
CA GLY A 164 -22.85 -24.55 16.61
C GLY A 164 -23.58 -25.67 15.88
N ALA A 165 -22.88 -26.41 15.02
CA ALA A 165 -23.45 -27.57 14.34
C ALA A 165 -23.82 -28.68 15.33
N TYR A 166 -22.99 -28.94 16.34
CA TYR A 166 -23.26 -29.91 17.40
C TYR A 166 -24.52 -29.56 18.19
N LEU A 167 -24.72 -28.27 18.51
CA LEU A 167 -25.92 -27.79 19.20
C LEU A 167 -27.20 -27.96 18.37
N VAL A 168 -27.13 -27.71 17.06
CA VAL A 168 -28.27 -27.82 16.13
C VAL A 168 -28.53 -29.25 15.67
N ALA A 169 -27.54 -30.14 15.79
CA ALA A 169 -27.58 -31.50 15.26
C ALA A 169 -28.83 -32.31 15.65
N PRO A 170 -29.33 -32.29 16.91
CA PRO A 170 -30.53 -33.04 17.29
C PRO A 170 -31.80 -32.57 16.56
N LEU A 171 -31.88 -31.28 16.19
CA LEU A 171 -33.03 -30.71 15.50
C LEU A 171 -33.11 -31.14 14.03
N LEU A 172 -31.95 -31.44 13.42
CA LEU A 172 -31.82 -31.84 12.02
C LEU A 172 -31.60 -33.35 11.84
N GLY A 173 -31.53 -34.10 12.94
CA GLY A 173 -31.21 -35.53 12.93
C GLY A 173 -29.77 -35.83 12.49
N TRP A 174 -28.84 -34.89 12.67
CA TRP A 174 -27.43 -35.10 12.35
C TRP A 174 -26.71 -35.85 13.47
N HIS A 175 -25.79 -36.75 13.10
CA HIS A 175 -24.95 -37.47 14.05
C HIS A 175 -23.55 -36.85 14.07
N LEU A 176 -23.34 -35.85 14.93
CA LEU A 176 -22.03 -35.20 15.13
C LEU A 176 -21.31 -35.67 16.39
N GLU A 177 -21.76 -36.76 17.00
CA GLU A 177 -21.09 -37.39 18.13
C GLU A 177 -19.71 -37.92 17.74
N THR A 178 -18.80 -37.96 18.72
CA THR A 178 -17.41 -38.39 18.54
C THR A 178 -17.27 -39.70 17.76
N ALA A 179 -18.14 -40.69 18.03
CA ALA A 179 -18.11 -41.99 17.33
C ALA A 179 -18.49 -41.89 15.84
N SER A 180 -19.47 -41.04 15.51
CA SER A 180 -19.92 -40.79 14.13
C SER A 180 -18.82 -40.06 13.34
N VAL A 181 -18.24 -39.01 13.92
CA VAL A 181 -17.14 -38.26 13.29
C VAL A 181 -15.91 -39.15 13.11
N ALA A 182 -15.56 -39.95 14.11
CA ALA A 182 -14.41 -40.86 14.04
C ALA A 182 -14.59 -41.94 12.96
N SER A 183 -15.77 -42.54 12.85
CA SER A 183 -16.06 -43.55 11.81
C SER A 183 -16.07 -42.94 10.41
N ALA A 184 -16.69 -41.77 10.21
CA ALA A 184 -16.64 -41.03 8.96
C ALA A 184 -15.20 -40.68 8.55
N PHE A 185 -14.39 -40.23 9.51
CA PHE A 185 -12.98 -39.91 9.26
C PHE A 185 -12.14 -41.18 8.97
N ALA A 186 -12.44 -42.29 9.64
CA ALA A 186 -11.79 -43.58 9.42
C ALA A 186 -12.04 -44.15 8.02
N ALA A 187 -13.18 -43.84 7.39
CA ALA A 187 -13.50 -44.26 6.03
C ALA A 187 -12.73 -43.51 4.93
N LEU A 188 -12.10 -42.37 5.24
CA LEU A 188 -11.41 -41.54 4.24
C LEU A 188 -10.11 -42.19 3.72
N PRO A 189 -9.71 -41.90 2.46
CA PRO A 189 -8.39 -42.29 1.95
C PRO A 189 -7.24 -41.69 2.78
N PHE A 190 -6.10 -42.39 2.85
CA PHE A 190 -4.94 -41.95 3.64
C PHE A 190 -4.51 -40.50 3.34
N ALA A 191 -4.44 -40.13 2.06
CA ALA A 191 -4.06 -38.78 1.65
C ALA A 191 -5.05 -37.72 2.16
N VAL A 192 -6.35 -38.01 2.14
CA VAL A 192 -7.40 -37.09 2.62
C VAL A 192 -7.32 -36.94 4.14
N LYS A 193 -7.15 -38.05 4.88
CA LYS A 193 -6.94 -38.02 6.34
C LYS A 193 -5.74 -37.15 6.71
N GLY A 194 -4.60 -37.38 6.06
CA GLY A 194 -3.38 -36.60 6.26
C GLY A 194 -3.59 -35.13 5.94
N GLY A 195 -4.25 -34.83 4.82
CA GLY A 195 -4.58 -33.47 4.41
C GLY A 195 -5.45 -32.72 5.42
N VAL A 196 -6.53 -33.34 5.92
CA VAL A 196 -7.41 -32.71 6.92
C VAL A 196 -6.67 -32.52 8.24
N LYS A 197 -5.91 -33.52 8.71
CA LYS A 197 -5.10 -33.36 9.94
C LYS A 197 -4.07 -32.26 9.80
N PHE A 198 -3.39 -32.16 8.66
CA PHE A 198 -2.41 -31.09 8.42
C PHE A 198 -3.10 -29.73 8.33
N LEU A 199 -4.25 -29.63 7.66
CA LEU A 199 -5.01 -28.39 7.52
C LEU A 199 -5.51 -27.84 8.86
N LEU A 200 -5.75 -28.70 9.85
CA LEU A 200 -6.07 -28.28 11.22
C LEU A 200 -4.82 -28.10 12.11
N GLY A 201 -3.83 -29.00 11.96
CA GLY A 201 -2.62 -29.02 12.77
C GLY A 201 -1.64 -27.89 12.46
N PHE A 202 -1.46 -27.55 11.17
CA PHE A 202 -0.59 -26.45 10.74
C PHE A 202 -1.04 -25.08 11.30
N PRO A 203 -2.29 -24.61 11.12
CA PRO A 203 -2.70 -23.32 11.66
C PRO A 203 -2.64 -23.31 13.20
N PHE A 204 -2.93 -24.44 13.86
CA PHE A 204 -2.75 -24.58 15.31
C PHE A 204 -1.30 -24.36 15.74
N ALA A 205 -0.37 -25.13 15.17
CA ALA A 205 1.06 -25.02 15.48
C ALA A 205 1.59 -23.62 15.17
N TYR A 206 1.24 -23.07 14.01
CA TYR A 206 1.64 -21.72 13.61
C TYR A 206 1.12 -20.67 14.59
N HIS A 207 -0.17 -20.71 14.94
CA HIS A 207 -0.76 -19.72 15.84
C HIS A 207 -0.13 -19.79 17.23
N PHE A 208 0.12 -21.00 17.74
CA PHE A 208 0.75 -21.22 19.03
C PHE A 208 2.19 -20.70 19.06
N ILE A 209 3.03 -21.12 18.11
CA ILE A 209 4.45 -20.74 18.06
C ILE A 209 4.59 -19.23 17.81
N ASN A 210 3.78 -18.66 16.90
CA ASN A 210 3.79 -17.22 16.68
C ASN A 210 3.24 -16.45 17.90
N GLY A 211 2.28 -17.02 18.62
CA GLY A 211 1.80 -16.49 19.90
C GLY A 211 2.95 -16.34 20.91
N LEU A 212 3.78 -17.36 21.08
CA LEU A 212 4.98 -17.28 21.95
C LEU A 212 5.94 -16.16 21.52
N ARG A 213 6.14 -15.99 20.21
CA ARG A 213 6.93 -14.86 19.68
C ARG A 213 6.28 -13.51 19.98
N HIS A 214 4.95 -13.40 19.91
CA HIS A 214 4.24 -12.18 20.30
C HIS A 214 4.42 -11.87 21.78
N LEU A 215 4.31 -12.86 22.67
CA LEU A 215 4.63 -12.68 24.09
C LEU A 215 6.08 -12.22 24.29
N TRP A 216 7.02 -12.75 23.50
CA TRP A 216 8.41 -12.30 23.53
C TRP A 216 8.57 -10.82 23.13
N PHE A 217 7.77 -10.34 22.18
CA PHE A 217 7.70 -8.93 21.79
C PHE A 217 7.04 -8.07 22.86
N ASP A 218 6.01 -8.57 23.54
CA ASP A 218 5.36 -7.88 24.66
C ASP A 218 6.34 -7.68 25.83
N LEU A 219 7.34 -8.55 25.96
CA LEU A 219 8.46 -8.39 26.90
C LEU A 219 9.50 -7.34 26.48
N GLY A 220 9.30 -6.63 25.35
CA GLY A 220 10.25 -5.63 24.88
C GLY A 220 11.48 -6.20 24.14
N LYS A 221 11.49 -7.50 23.80
CA LYS A 221 12.67 -8.20 23.27
C LYS A 221 12.52 -8.57 21.79
N GLY A 222 13.64 -8.69 21.08
CA GLY A 222 13.67 -9.28 19.73
C GLY A 222 13.35 -8.34 18.56
N PHE A 223 13.36 -7.01 18.77
CA PHE A 223 13.06 -6.01 17.75
C PHE A 223 14.19 -5.72 16.74
N ALA A 224 15.39 -6.28 16.95
CA ALA A 224 16.48 -6.12 15.99
C ALA A 224 16.12 -6.83 14.67
N LYS A 225 16.30 -6.14 13.54
CA LYS A 225 16.02 -6.68 12.18
C LYS A 225 16.56 -8.10 11.93
N PRO A 226 17.83 -8.42 12.19
CA PRO A 226 18.33 -9.79 11.97
C PRO A 226 17.68 -10.81 12.90
N SER A 227 17.31 -10.42 14.12
CA SER A 227 16.58 -11.31 15.05
C SER A 227 15.18 -11.61 14.55
N ILE A 228 14.48 -10.60 14.01
CA ILE A 228 13.16 -10.77 13.38
C ILE A 228 13.26 -11.78 12.23
N GLN A 229 14.16 -11.57 11.27
CA GLN A 229 14.31 -12.46 10.11
C GLN A 229 14.60 -13.91 10.49
N ARG A 230 15.47 -14.15 11.49
CA ARG A 230 15.77 -15.51 11.98
C ARG A 230 14.57 -16.12 12.67
N ALA A 231 13.87 -15.35 13.52
CA ALA A 231 12.67 -15.82 14.21
C ALA A 231 11.56 -16.16 13.21
N GLU A 232 11.39 -15.36 12.17
CA GLU A 232 10.44 -15.60 11.07
C GLU A 232 10.71 -16.91 10.35
N MET A 233 11.97 -17.15 9.96
CA MET A 233 12.39 -18.41 9.34
C MET A 233 12.17 -19.61 10.28
N ALA A 234 12.60 -19.49 11.54
CA ALA A 234 12.44 -20.54 12.54
C ALA A 234 10.97 -20.87 12.80
N LEU A 235 10.10 -19.85 12.78
CA LEU A 235 8.67 -19.99 12.99
C LEU A 235 8.02 -20.77 11.85
N TRP A 236 8.31 -20.42 10.59
CA TRP A 236 7.78 -21.16 9.45
C TRP A 236 8.21 -22.62 9.46
N THR A 237 9.50 -22.88 9.66
CA THR A 237 10.03 -24.26 9.66
C THR A 237 9.46 -25.07 10.81
N SER A 238 9.47 -24.55 12.03
CA SER A 238 8.88 -25.24 13.20
C SER A 238 7.39 -25.49 13.02
N SER A 239 6.62 -24.53 12.50
CA SER A 239 5.18 -24.69 12.30
C SER A 239 4.84 -25.76 11.25
N ILE A 240 5.59 -25.81 10.15
CA ILE A 240 5.41 -26.84 9.11
C ILE A 240 5.76 -28.22 9.68
N LEU A 241 6.91 -28.34 10.34
CA LEU A 241 7.34 -29.60 10.95
C LEU A 241 6.36 -30.08 12.01
N SER A 242 5.91 -29.20 12.91
CA SER A 242 4.88 -29.53 13.90
C SER A 242 3.55 -29.89 13.25
N GLY A 243 3.12 -29.20 12.19
CA GLY A 243 1.91 -29.56 11.45
C GLY A 243 2.00 -30.95 10.81
N LEU A 244 3.14 -31.29 10.22
CA LEU A 244 3.40 -32.62 9.65
C LEU A 244 3.46 -33.70 10.73
N TYR A 245 4.11 -33.41 11.87
CA TYR A 245 4.12 -34.28 13.04
C TYR A 245 2.70 -34.58 13.53
N LEU A 246 1.86 -33.55 13.70
CA LEU A 246 0.47 -33.72 14.11
C LEU A 246 -0.37 -34.49 13.08
N ALA A 247 -0.02 -34.37 11.79
CA ALA A 247 -0.74 -35.06 10.72
C ALA A 247 -0.38 -36.54 10.60
N PHE A 248 0.90 -36.88 10.72
CA PHE A 248 1.45 -38.20 10.36
C PHE A 248 2.18 -38.94 11.49
N GLY A 249 2.52 -38.25 12.58
CA GLY A 249 3.23 -38.83 13.74
C GLY A 249 4.70 -39.16 13.47
N LEU A 250 5.33 -38.48 12.50
CA LEU A 250 6.71 -38.69 12.04
C LEU A 250 7.77 -38.08 12.96
#